data_AF-A0A953YG66-F1
#
_entry.id   AF-A0A953YG66-F1
#
_cell.length_a   1.000
_cell.length_b   1.000
_cell.length_c   1.000
_cell.angle_alpha   90.00
_cell.angle_beta   90.00
_cell.angle_gamma   90.00
#
_symmetry.space_group_name_H-M   'P 1'
#
loop_
_entity.id
_entity.type
_entity.pdbx_description
1 polymer ?
#
loop_
_entity_poly.entity_id
_entity_poly.type
_entity_poly.pdbx_seq_one_letter_code
_entity_poly.pdbx_strand_id
1 'polypeptide(L)'
;MASDPAILAKIEFSILRYRNGKGSFTALVSDLDACTLRIDADAPYKYELRSKWLDLEEMGVSAAGKGRSEPLADHRRMVDLVLDELMELARHHRA
;
A
#
# COMPACT_ATOMS: atom_id res chain seq x y z
N MET A 1 -22.44 -10.95 -3.59
CA MET A 1 -21.10 -10.64 -3.05
C MET A 1 -20.28 -10.16 -4.23
N ALA A 2 -20.23 -8.85 -4.42
CA ALA A 2 -19.62 -8.24 -5.60
C ALA A 2 -18.91 -6.99 -5.11
N SER A 3 -17.58 -6.98 -4.94
CA SER A 3 -16.85 -5.75 -4.56
C SER A 3 -15.32 -5.79 -4.72
N ASP A 4 -14.69 -6.88 -5.13
CA ASP A 4 -13.23 -6.92 -5.24
C ASP A 4 -12.63 -5.94 -6.27
N PRO A 5 -13.15 -5.81 -7.50
CA PRO A 5 -12.48 -4.96 -8.50
C PRO A 5 -12.53 -3.46 -8.16
N ALA A 6 -13.56 -2.99 -7.45
CA ALA A 6 -13.64 -1.59 -7.00
C ALA A 6 -12.65 -1.28 -5.88
N ILE A 7 -12.41 -2.22 -4.97
CA ILE A 7 -11.41 -2.07 -3.91
C ILE A 7 -10.00 -2.09 -4.50
N LEU A 8 -9.72 -3.00 -5.43
CA LEU A 8 -8.44 -3.08 -6.14
C LEU A 8 -8.17 -1.80 -6.97
N ALA A 9 -9.18 -1.26 -7.66
CA ALA A 9 -9.06 0.03 -8.35
C ALA A 9 -8.80 1.20 -7.38
N LYS A 10 -9.35 1.15 -6.15
CA LYS A 10 -9.10 2.16 -5.12
C LYS A 10 -7.67 2.08 -4.60
N ILE A 11 -7.12 0.88 -4.41
CA ILE A 11 -5.71 0.66 -4.06
C ILE A 11 -4.79 1.29 -5.12
N GLU A 12 -5.02 0.99 -6.40
CA GLU A 12 -4.26 1.59 -7.51
C GLU A 12 -4.33 3.12 -7.49
N PHE A 13 -5.54 3.68 -7.29
CA PHE A 13 -5.73 5.12 -7.23
C PHE A 13 -4.96 5.77 -6.07
N SER A 14 -4.99 5.18 -4.87
CA SER A 14 -4.26 5.70 -3.71
C SER A 14 -2.75 5.70 -3.94
N ILE A 15 -2.21 4.64 -4.54
CA ILE A 15 -0.77 4.55 -4.89
C ILE A 15 -0.40 5.61 -5.93
N LEU A 16 -1.18 5.75 -7.00
CA LEU A 16 -0.95 6.77 -8.03
C LEU A 16 -1.07 8.19 -7.47
N ARG A 17 -2.02 8.43 -6.57
CA ARG A 17 -2.20 9.73 -5.92
C ARG A 17 -0.98 10.10 -5.08
N TYR A 18 -0.42 9.16 -4.31
CA TYR A 18 0.80 9.35 -3.54
C TYR A 18 2.01 9.63 -4.46
N ARG A 19 2.21 8.82 -5.51
CA ARG A 19 3.31 8.99 -6.48
C ARG A 19 3.26 10.33 -7.23
N ASN A 20 2.07 10.83 -7.52
CA ASN A 20 1.87 12.14 -8.14
C ASN A 20 2.05 13.32 -7.16
N GLY A 21 2.46 13.08 -5.92
CA GLY A 21 2.63 14.11 -4.89
C GLY A 21 1.32 14.73 -4.41
N LYS A 22 0.17 14.13 -4.72
CA LYS A 22 -1.18 14.61 -4.34
C LYS A 22 -1.72 13.97 -3.05
N GLY A 23 -0.88 13.25 -2.32
CA GLY A 23 -1.22 12.57 -1.06
C GLY A 23 0.00 12.41 -0.15
N SER A 24 -0.25 12.26 1.15
CA SER A 24 0.79 11.94 2.13
C SER A 24 0.95 10.43 2.28
N PHE A 25 2.12 9.99 2.77
CA PHE A 25 2.37 8.59 3.07
C PHE A 25 1.38 8.03 4.09
N THR A 26 1.08 8.80 5.14
CA THR A 26 0.08 8.43 6.16
C THR A 26 -1.32 8.25 5.57
N ALA A 27 -1.74 9.12 4.65
CA ALA A 27 -3.04 8.98 3.98
C ALA A 27 -3.09 7.74 3.10
N LEU A 28 -2.01 7.43 2.39
CA LEU A 28 -1.88 6.20 1.60
C LEU A 28 -2.01 4.95 2.48
N VAL A 29 -1.25 4.86 3.58
CA VAL A 29 -1.29 3.71 4.49
C VAL A 29 -2.70 3.51 5.07
N SER A 30 -3.36 4.60 5.47
CA SER A 30 -4.73 4.55 5.99
C SER A 30 -5.77 4.12 4.93
N ASP A 31 -5.64 4.62 3.69
CA ASP A 31 -6.51 4.19 2.59
C ASP A 31 -6.34 2.71 2.28
N LEU A 32 -5.10 2.21 2.28
CA LEU A 32 -4.79 0.80 2.03
C LEU A 32 -5.33 -0.11 3.16
N ASP A 33 -5.21 0.30 4.43
CA ASP A 33 -5.80 -0.43 5.56
C ASP A 33 -7.32 -0.57 5.38
N ALA A 34 -8.00 0.55 5.13
CA ALA A 34 -9.44 0.56 4.89
C ALA A 34 -9.86 -0.29 3.68
N CYS A 35 -9.00 -0.41 2.66
CA CYS A 35 -9.24 -1.30 1.53
C CYS A 35 -9.11 -2.77 1.93
N THR A 36 -8.02 -3.16 2.61
CA THR A 36 -7.80 -4.56 3.01
C THR A 36 -8.87 -5.10 3.96
N LEU A 37 -9.42 -4.26 4.84
CA LEU A 37 -10.52 -4.63 5.74
C LEU A 37 -11.83 -4.92 4.99
N ARG A 38 -12.01 -4.37 3.79
CA ARG A 38 -13.21 -4.54 2.97
C ARG A 38 -13.11 -5.70 1.99
N ILE A 39 -11.92 -6.27 1.78
CA ILE A 39 -11.71 -7.46 0.96
C ILE A 39 -12.28 -8.66 1.72
N ASP A 40 -12.93 -9.58 0.98
CA ASP A 40 -13.49 -10.81 1.53
C ASP A 40 -12.43 -11.59 2.33
N ALA A 41 -12.81 -12.16 3.48
CA ALA A 41 -11.87 -12.89 4.34
C ALA A 41 -11.28 -14.12 3.65
N ASP A 42 -12.02 -14.73 2.73
CA ASP A 42 -11.60 -15.93 2.00
C ASP A 42 -10.85 -15.59 0.69
N ALA A 43 -10.63 -14.30 0.39
CA ALA A 43 -9.87 -13.91 -0.78
C ALA A 43 -8.38 -14.28 -0.63
N PRO A 44 -7.81 -15.10 -1.55
CA PRO A 44 -6.44 -15.59 -1.42
C PRO A 44 -5.39 -14.47 -1.43
N TYR A 45 -5.69 -13.37 -2.13
CA TYR A 45 -4.82 -12.20 -2.25
C TYR A 45 -4.92 -11.21 -1.08
N LYS A 46 -5.88 -11.40 -0.16
CA LYS A 46 -6.02 -10.54 1.03
C LYS A 46 -4.82 -10.63 1.95
N TYR A 47 -4.32 -11.85 2.16
CA TYR A 47 -3.13 -12.08 3.00
C TYR A 47 -1.89 -11.43 2.40
N GLU A 48 -1.71 -11.55 1.09
CA GLU A 48 -0.57 -10.97 0.37
C GLU A 48 -0.61 -9.44 0.39
N LEU A 49 -1.78 -8.83 0.12
CA LEU A 49 -1.99 -7.38 0.25
C LEU A 49 -1.74 -6.89 1.67
N ARG A 50 -2.20 -7.62 2.69
CA ARG A 50 -2.01 -7.26 4.10
C ARG A 50 -0.54 -7.36 4.52
N SER A 51 0.20 -8.34 4.01
CA SER A 51 1.64 -8.46 4.26
C SER A 51 2.40 -7.26 3.69
N LYS A 52 2.15 -6.90 2.43
CA LYS A 52 2.81 -5.74 1.80
C LYS A 52 2.41 -4.42 2.45
N TRP A 53 1.17 -4.31 2.93
CA TRP A 53 0.75 -3.17 3.74
C TRP A 53 1.56 -3.07 5.05
N LEU A 54 1.81 -4.20 5.73
CA LEU A 54 2.51 -4.23 7.03
C LEU A 54 3.93 -3.70 6.85
N ASP A 55 4.58 -4.08 5.75
CA ASP A 55 5.89 -3.57 5.37
C ASP A 55 5.88 -2.02 5.23
N LEU A 56 4.82 -1.46 4.62
CA LEU A 56 4.68 0.01 4.49
C LEU A 56 4.40 0.69 5.84
N GLU A 57 3.58 0.12 6.71
CA GLU A 57 3.34 0.69 8.04
C GLU A 57 4.62 0.72 8.87
N GLU A 58 5.38 -0.38 8.87
CA GLU A 58 6.67 -0.47 9.57
C GLU A 58 7.67 0.57 9.05
N MET A 59 7.72 0.78 7.73
CA MET A 59 8.52 1.84 7.12
C MET A 59 8.05 3.24 7.57
N GLY A 60 6.74 3.49 7.62
CA GLY A 60 6.18 4.76 8.09
C GLY A 60 6.51 5.08 9.56
N VAL A 61 6.42 4.08 10.43
CA VAL A 61 6.77 4.20 11.85
C VAL A 61 8.28 4.41 12.02
N SER A 62 9.09 3.67 11.27
CA SER A 62 10.55 3.80 11.30
C SER A 62 11.02 5.19 10.88
N ALA A 63 10.40 5.78 9.86
CA ALA A 63 10.68 7.15 9.41
C ALA A 63 10.27 8.22 10.45
N ALA A 64 9.22 7.98 11.23
CA ALA A 64 8.76 8.89 12.28
C ALA A 64 9.59 8.78 13.58
N GLY A 65 10.08 7.58 13.92
CA GLY A 65 10.82 7.30 15.15
C GLY A 65 12.34 7.50 15.07
N LYS A 66 12.95 7.34 13.89
CA LYS A 66 14.39 7.55 13.71
C LYS A 66 14.68 8.98 13.31
N GLY A 67 15.28 9.74 14.23
CA GLY A 67 15.94 11.01 13.88
C GLY A 67 16.98 10.79 12.78
N ARG A 68 16.62 11.09 11.53
CA ARG A 68 17.47 11.40 10.36
C ARG A 68 18.68 10.49 10.03
N SER A 69 18.76 9.25 10.53
CA SER A 69 19.97 8.43 10.36
C SER A 69 19.90 7.35 9.26
N GLU A 70 18.74 7.13 8.63
CA GLU A 70 18.69 6.29 7.42
C GLU A 70 18.88 7.13 6.16
N PRO A 71 19.60 6.63 5.14
CA PRO A 71 19.66 7.29 3.84
C PRO A 71 18.22 7.36 3.30
N LEU A 72 17.64 8.55 3.31
CA LEU A 72 16.27 8.82 2.81
C LEU A 72 16.05 8.25 1.39
N ALA A 73 17.12 8.09 0.61
CA ALA A 73 17.11 7.49 -0.71
C ALA A 73 16.81 5.97 -0.69
N ASP A 74 17.42 5.21 0.23
CA ASP A 74 17.19 3.77 0.35
C ASP A 74 15.80 3.48 0.90
N HIS A 75 15.37 4.26 1.90
CA HIS A 75 14.01 4.16 2.45
C HIS A 75 12.94 4.45 1.39
N ARG A 76 13.12 5.52 0.60
CA ARG A 76 12.20 5.85 -0.49
C ARG A 76 12.18 4.77 -1.57
N ARG A 77 13.34 4.19 -1.90
CA ARG A 77 13.43 3.09 -2.87
C ARG A 77 12.69 1.84 -2.38
N MET A 78 12.80 1.50 -1.09
CA MET A 78 12.06 0.38 -0.50
C MET A 78 10.55 0.62 -0.53
N VAL A 79 10.11 1.82 -0.17
CA VAL A 79 8.69 2.21 -0.29
C VAL A 79 8.21 2.08 -1.74
N ASP A 80 8.97 2.58 -2.72
CA ASP A 80 8.57 2.50 -4.12
C ASP A 80 8.46 1.05 -4.61
N LEU A 81 9.36 0.15 -4.18
CA LEU A 81 9.29 -1.28 -4.51
C LEU A 81 8.02 -1.94 -3.96
N VAL A 82 7.69 -1.72 -2.68
CA VAL A 82 6.47 -2.29 -2.09
C VAL A 82 5.21 -1.73 -2.75
N LEU A 83 5.23 -0.46 -3.15
CA LEU A 83 4.13 0.14 -3.91
C LEU A 83 3.98 -0.42 -5.33
N ASP A 84 5.08 -0.78 -5.99
CA ASP A 84 5.02 -1.49 -7.28
C ASP A 84 4.40 -2.87 -7.10
N GLU A 85 4.82 -3.64 -6.10
CA GLU A 85 4.26 -4.97 -5.82
C GLU A 85 2.76 -4.90 -5.50
N LEU A 86 2.33 -3.93 -4.68
CA LEU A 86 0.90 -3.71 -4.40
C LEU A 86 0.11 -3.33 -5.65
N MET A 87 0.70 -2.53 -6.54
CA MET A 87 0.07 -2.15 -7.80
C MET A 87 -0.06 -3.35 -8.74
N GLU A 88 0.95 -4.22 -8.78
CA GLU A 88 0.93 -5.45 -9.57
C GLU A 88 -0.12 -6.43 -9.06
N LEU A 89 -0.16 -6.66 -7.74
CA LEU A 89 -1.19 -7.49 -7.10
C LEU A 89 -2.59 -6.96 -7.37
N ALA A 90 -2.80 -5.65 -7.20
CA ALA A 90 -4.09 -5.04 -7.45
C ALA A 90 -4.55 -5.21 -8.91
N ARG A 91 -3.63 -5.07 -9.87
CA ARG A 91 -3.93 -5.26 -11.29
C ARG A 91 -4.17 -6.72 -11.65
N HIS A 92 -3.36 -7.63 -11.12
CA HIS A 92 -3.45 -9.06 -11.40
C HIS A 92 -4.80 -9.64 -10.95
N HIS A 93 -5.28 -9.23 -9.77
CA HIS A 93 -6.55 -9.72 -9.21
C HIS A 93 -7.79 -8.94 -9.68
N ARG A 94 -7.61 -7.82 -10.40
CA ARG A 94 -8.71 -7.06 -11.02
C ARG A 94 -9.05 -7.55 -12.43
N ALA A 95 -8.08 -8.16 -13.12
CA ALA A 95 -8.23 -8.71 -14.47
C ALA A 95 -9.07 -9.99 -14.46
#